data_AF-A0A429XCK4-F1
#
_entry.id   AF-A0A429XCK4-F1
#
_cell.length_a   1.000
_cell.length_b   1.000
_cell.length_c   1.000
_cell.angle_alpha   90.00
_cell.angle_beta   90.00
_cell.angle_gamma   90.00
#
_symmetry.space_group_name_H-M   'P 1'
#
loop_
_entity.id
_entity.type
_entity.pdbx_description
1 polymer ?
#
loop_
_entity_poly.entity_id
_entity_poly.type
_entity_poly.pdbx_seq_one_letter_code
_entity_poly.pdbx_strand_id
1 'polypeptide(L)' 'MKELGLKELPQLTYLYIFSDTGHDIAQTIQAQIKETLGVEIALESLEAKVFFDMQFEEGNNHFSFGGWTADYNDPMDFF' A
#
# COMPACT_ATOMS: atom_id res chain seq x y z
N MET A 1 10.93 -12.78 7.95
CA MET A 1 11.35 -12.16 9.23
C MET A 1 12.55 -12.85 9.87
N LYS A 2 12.48 -14.16 10.14
CA LYS A 2 13.58 -14.92 10.77
C LYS A 2 14.91 -14.89 10.00
N GLU A 3 14.86 -15.01 8.68
CA GLU A 3 16.08 -14.97 7.82
C GLU A 3 16.70 -13.56 7.74
N LEU A 4 15.89 -12.51 7.90
CA LEU A 4 16.35 -11.12 7.92
C LEU A 4 16.83 -10.67 9.32
N GLY A 5 16.83 -11.58 10.31
CA GLY A 5 17.21 -11.27 11.69
C GLY A 5 16.26 -10.30 12.42
N LEU A 6 15.09 -10.01 11.84
CA LEU A 6 14.11 -9.10 12.40
C LEU A 6 13.33 -9.79 13.52
N LYS A 7 13.39 -9.21 14.72
CA LYS A 7 12.62 -9.69 15.88
C LYS A 7 11.17 -9.24 15.84
N GLU A 8 10.95 -7.97 15.47
CA GLU A 8 9.64 -7.33 15.35
C GLU A 8 9.67 -6.32 14.20
N LEU A 9 8.53 -6.12 13.54
CA LEU A 9 8.37 -5.08 12.52
C LEU A 9 7.87 -3.79 13.17
N PRO A 10 8.22 -2.61 12.65
CA PRO A 10 7.55 -1.37 13.03
C PRO A 10 6.06 -1.47 12.69
N GLN A 11 5.23 -0.65 13.31
CA GLN A 11 3.83 -0.55 12.93
C GLN A 11 3.76 -0.08 11.47
N LEU A 12 3.23 -0.94 10.60
CA LEU A 12 3.09 -0.68 9.18
C LEU A 12 1.73 -0.05 8.91
N THR A 13 1.70 0.94 8.01
CA THR A 13 0.46 1.61 7.58
C THR A 13 0.33 1.44 6.09
N TYR A 14 -0.84 0.95 5.65
CA TYR A 14 -1.22 0.87 4.26
C TYR A 14 -2.04 2.10 3.87
N LEU A 15 -1.49 2.90 2.96
CA LEU A 15 -2.14 4.08 2.44
C LEU A 15 -2.94 3.75 1.17
N TYR A 16 -4.17 4.23 1.05
CA TYR A 16 -5.01 3.98 -0.13
C TYR A 16 -5.96 5.14 -0.43
N ILE A 17 -6.49 5.16 -1.67
CA ILE A 17 -7.43 6.19 -2.14
C ILE A 17 -8.81 5.89 -1.56
N PHE A 18 -9.43 6.93 -1.00
CA PHE A 18 -10.79 6.89 -0.47
C PHE A 18 -11.81 6.55 -1.56
N SER A 19 -12.27 5.31 -1.58
CA SER A 19 -13.31 4.77 -2.47
C SER A 19 -13.81 3.42 -1.93
N ASP A 20 -15.05 3.03 -2.24
CA ASP A 20 -15.61 1.74 -1.77
C ASP A 20 -14.71 0.56 -2.16
N THR A 21 -14.30 0.50 -3.43
CA THR A 21 -13.36 -0.51 -3.94
C THR A 21 -12.02 -0.46 -3.20
N GLY A 22 -11.49 0.73 -2.92
CA GLY A 22 -10.25 0.88 -2.16
C GLY A 22 -10.36 0.33 -0.74
N HIS A 23 -11.50 0.51 -0.07
CA HIS A 23 -11.74 -0.01 1.28
C HIS A 23 -11.80 -1.54 1.28
N ASP A 24 -12.51 -2.13 0.34
CA ASP A 24 -12.63 -3.58 0.21
C ASP A 24 -11.26 -4.24 -0.04
N ILE A 25 -10.45 -3.65 -0.93
CA ILE A 25 -9.09 -4.12 -1.22
C ILE A 25 -8.20 -3.97 0.01
N ALA A 26 -8.22 -2.81 0.68
CA ALA A 26 -7.39 -2.53 1.86
C ALA A 26 -7.69 -3.50 3.01
N GLN A 27 -8.97 -3.77 3.28
CA GLN A 27 -9.39 -4.73 4.30
C GLN A 27 -8.98 -6.17 3.94
N THR A 28 -9.10 -6.54 2.67
CA THR A 28 -8.65 -7.85 2.18
C THR A 28 -7.15 -8.03 2.38
N ILE A 29 -6.35 -7.02 2.02
CA ILE A 29 -4.90 -7.02 2.21
C ILE A 29 -4.54 -7.11 3.71
N GLN A 30 -5.22 -6.33 4.57
CA GLN A 30 -5.03 -6.36 6.02
C GLN A 30 -5.29 -7.76 6.59
N ALA A 31 -6.41 -8.39 6.21
CA ALA A 31 -6.75 -9.73 6.66
C ALA A 31 -5.71 -10.77 6.20
N GLN A 32 -5.32 -10.73 4.92
CA GLN A 32 -4.35 -11.68 4.36
C GLN A 32 -2.96 -11.55 5.00
N ILE A 33 -2.46 -10.33 5.21
CA ILE A 33 -1.17 -10.10 5.87
C ILE A 33 -1.21 -10.59 7.32
N LYS A 34 -2.32 -10.37 8.03
CA LYS A 34 -2.50 -10.87 9.40
C LYS A 34 -2.55 -12.39 9.45
N GLU A 35 -3.29 -13.04 8.55
CA GLU A 35 -3.43 -14.49 8.51
C GLU A 35 -2.12 -15.20 8.12
N THR A 36 -1.43 -14.69 7.10
CA THR A 36 -0.28 -15.38 6.51
C THR A 36 1.03 -15.04 7.20
N LEU A 37 1.21 -13.79 7.63
CA LEU A 37 2.46 -13.29 8.22
C LEU A 37 2.35 -13.00 9.71
N GLY A 38 1.14 -12.99 10.27
CA GLY A 38 0.91 -12.62 11.68
C GLY A 38 1.17 -11.13 11.97
N VAL A 39 1.21 -10.30 10.92
CA VAL A 39 1.53 -8.87 11.03
C VAL A 39 0.24 -8.06 11.05
N GLU A 40 0.11 -7.16 12.01
CA GLU A 40 -0.99 -6.21 12.06
C GLU A 40 -0.59 -4.91 11.36
N ILE A 41 -1.40 -4.50 10.39
CA ILE A 41 -1.20 -3.27 9.62
C ILE A 41 -2.33 -2.28 9.90
N ALA A 42 -2.01 -1.00 10.00
CA ALA A 42 -2.98 0.08 10.02
C ALA A 42 -3.43 0.42 8.59
N LEU A 43 -4.68 0.88 8.45
CA LEU A 43 -5.24 1.33 7.18
C LEU A 43 -5.47 2.83 7.24
N GLU A 44 -5.01 3.57 6.24
CA GLU A 44 -5.19 5.01 6.13
C GLU A 44 -5.73 5.38 4.75
N SER A 45 -6.93 5.96 4.72
CA SER A 45 -7.58 6.41 3.49
C SER A 45 -7.42 7.91 3.31
N LEU A 46 -7.01 8.35 2.13
CA LEU A 46 -6.91 9.76 1.78
C LEU A 46 -7.72 10.09 0.52
N GLU A 47 -8.15 11.34 0.39
CA GLU A 47 -8.67 11.87 -0.87
C GLU A 47 -7.57 11.79 -1.95
N ALA A 48 -7.95 11.53 -3.20
CA ALA A 48 -7.03 11.20 -4.28
C ALA A 48 -5.87 12.19 -4.45
N LYS A 49 -6.11 13.51 -4.37
CA LYS A 49 -5.03 14.49 -4.50
C LYS A 49 -4.04 14.39 -3.35
N VAL A 50 -4.54 14.37 -2.11
CA VAL A 50 -3.70 14.25 -0.91
C VAL A 50 -2.97 12.91 -0.89
N PHE A 51 -3.62 11.86 -1.36
CA PHE A 51 -3.02 10.54 -1.53
C PHE A 51 -1.79 10.59 -2.44
N PHE A 52 -1.91 11.19 -3.64
CA PHE A 52 -0.77 11.26 -4.56
C PHE A 52 0.33 12.16 -4.01
N ASP A 53 -0.01 13.31 -3.42
CA ASP A 53 0.97 14.19 -2.77
C ASP A 53 1.77 13.40 -1.70
N MET A 54 1.07 12.67 -0.82
CA MET A 54 1.70 11.86 0.23
C MET A 54 2.39 10.59 -0.31
N GLN A 55 1.94 10.04 -1.45
CA GLN A 55 2.54 8.84 -2.04
C GLN A 55 3.98 9.09 -2.51
N PHE A 56 4.23 10.28 -3.07
CA PHE A 56 5.53 10.67 -3.61
C PHE A 56 6.43 11.38 -2.58
N GLU A 57 5.92 11.68 -1.39
CA GLU A 57 6.73 12.25 -0.31
C GLU A 57 7.63 11.18 0.33
N GLU A 58 8.94 11.37 0.21
CA GLU A 58 9.93 10.48 0.81
C GLU A 58 9.73 10.35 2.33
N GLY A 59 9.55 9.12 2.79
CA GLY A 59 9.52 8.79 4.22
C GLY A 59 8.15 8.92 4.90
N ASN A 60 7.10 9.32 4.19
CA ASN A 60 5.76 9.51 4.78
C ASN A 60 4.84 8.28 4.64
N ASN A 61 5.23 7.27 3.87
CA ASN A 61 4.45 6.06 3.63
C ASN A 61 5.31 4.80 3.66
N HIS A 62 4.86 3.77 4.39
CA HIS A 62 5.52 2.47 4.42
C HIS A 62 5.26 1.67 3.14
N PHE A 63 3.98 1.63 2.74
CA PHE A 63 3.51 1.03 1.50
C PHE A 63 2.12 1.58 1.18
N SER A 64 1.77 1.65 -0.10
CA SER A 64 0.52 2.27 -0.55
C SER A 64 -0.08 1.52 -1.74
N PHE A 65 -1.35 1.78 -2.04
CA PHE A 65 -1.96 1.35 -3.29
C PHE A 65 -1.20 1.93 -4.49
N GLY A 66 -0.86 1.10 -5.47
CA GLY A 66 -0.20 1.54 -6.70
C GLY A 66 -0.92 0.97 -7.92
N GLY A 67 -0.99 1.76 -8.98
CA GLY A 67 -1.55 1.34 -10.25
C GLY A 67 -1.03 2.22 -11.38
N TRP A 68 -0.80 1.61 -12.53
CA TRP A 68 -0.39 2.30 -13.75
C TRP A 68 -1.34 1.91 -14.87
N THR A 69 -1.78 2.89 -15.66
CA THR A 69 -2.63 2.69 -16.85
C THR A 69 -1.86 3.22 -18.04
N ALA A 70 -1.84 2.46 -19.13
CA ALA A 70 -0.97 2.78 -20.26
C ALA A 70 -1.35 4.10 -20.94
N ASP A 71 -0.37 4.98 -21.17
CA ASP A 71 -0.54 6.21 -21.95
C ASP A 71 -0.47 5.93 -23.47
N TYR A 72 0.30 4.92 -23.87
CA TYR A 72 0.39 4.42 -25.25
C TYR A 72 0.56 2.88 -25.31
N ASN A 73 0.21 2.28 -26.45
CA ASN A 73 0.21 0.81 -26.63
C ASN A 73 1.61 0.26 -26.94
N ASP A 74 2.55 0.48 -26.02
CA ASP A 74 3.90 -0.08 -26.05
C ASP A 74 4.31 -0.52 -24.64
N PRO A 75 5.00 -1.66 -24.47
CA PRO A 75 5.47 -2.10 -23.15
C PRO A 75 6.33 -1.09 -22.40
N MET A 76 7.06 -0.21 -23.12
CA MET A 76 7.88 0.86 -22.55
C MET A 76 7.09 1.76 -21.59
N ASP A 77 5.78 1.86 -21.77
CA ASP A 77 4.91 2.66 -20.92
C ASP A 77 4.93 2.20 -19.44
N PHE A 78 5.23 0.93 -19.16
CA PHE A 78 5.29 0.37 -17.81
C PHE A 78 6.71 0.27 -17.21
N PHE A 79 7.74 0.73 -17.94
CA PHE A 79 9.16 0.66 -17.53
C PHE A 79 9.72 2.05 -17.19
#